data_AF-A0A7W8D441-F1
#
_entry.id   AF-A0A7W8D441-F1
#
_cell.length_a   1.000
_cell.length_b   1.000
_cell.length_c   1.000
_cell.angle_alpha   90.00
_cell.angle_beta   90.00
_cell.angle_gamma   90.00
#
_symmetry.space_group_name_H-M   'P 1'
#
loop_
_entity.id
_entity.type
_entity.pdbx_description
1 polymer ?
#
loop_
_entity_poly.entity_id
_entity_poly.type
_entity_poly.pdbx_seq_one_letter_code
_entity_poly.pdbx_strand_id
1 'polypeptide(L)'
;MLTTKQKQLLRRAVLYPSMVITEMFVCFLLPFLWLLLIMIDDLVLQGQELFTVGFYAMPVLVFILLIILMAQGLYIQRATRKEDWMEMVKMAKGKLEDPETNMLLEKAANVGFLTASLMTPEGFYAGARMAAEARLLKRMKAIRNTAIQMCILFREKIPNRIPYILVLVLVPAGIMLSLYGVRYVDIIQTNRADAQRTAQVIYHIEDIFETTCADIYAQDPLEKFDRDGYTISADLYEEDMITYDSSHISIEVNNRGQIESVDYRLGVNILDTKENNLVRMEQELDTLYSLLMETQVEMTSENFRVKPYFPPAIIDKFMSHSYYEDFSGESLEAFHIGYITQEEENYEPYGETYFYFSMED
;
A
#
# COMPACT_ATOMS: atom_id res chain seq x y z
N MET A 1 -14.56 56.07 -14.07
CA MET A 1 -15.24 54.87 -13.50
C MET A 1 -14.80 53.64 -14.29
N LEU A 2 -14.76 52.45 -13.67
CA LEU A 2 -14.35 51.21 -14.36
C LEU A 2 -15.45 50.68 -15.29
N THR A 3 -15.06 50.15 -16.44
CA THR A 3 -15.96 49.47 -17.38
C THR A 3 -16.37 48.08 -16.86
N THR A 4 -17.48 47.52 -17.36
CA THR A 4 -17.93 46.16 -16.98
C THR A 4 -16.86 45.09 -17.26
N LYS A 5 -16.13 45.23 -18.37
CA LYS A 5 -15.00 44.35 -18.72
C LYS A 5 -13.86 44.44 -17.69
N GLN A 6 -13.50 45.65 -17.28
CA GLN A 6 -12.48 45.91 -16.26
C GLN A 6 -12.89 45.33 -14.89
N LYS A 7 -14.15 45.49 -14.48
CA LYS A 7 -14.67 44.87 -13.24
C LYS A 7 -14.60 43.35 -13.27
N GLN A 8 -14.93 42.72 -14.41
CA GLN A 8 -14.83 41.27 -14.57
C GLN A 8 -13.38 40.78 -14.55
N LEU A 9 -12.47 41.53 -15.19
CA LEU A 9 -11.03 41.26 -15.16
C LEU A 9 -10.49 41.34 -13.72
N LEU A 10 -10.88 42.37 -12.97
CA LEU A 10 -10.51 42.55 -11.57
C LEU A 10 -11.00 41.40 -10.70
N ARG A 11 -12.26 40.97 -10.87
CA ARG A 11 -12.82 39.81 -10.17
C ARG A 11 -12.01 38.53 -10.44
N ARG A 12 -11.67 38.26 -11.70
CA ARG A 12 -10.87 37.08 -12.11
C ARG A 12 -9.43 37.17 -11.59
N ALA A 13 -8.85 38.36 -11.54
CA ALA A 13 -7.52 38.61 -10.99
C ALA A 13 -7.42 38.40 -9.48
N VAL A 14 -8.54 38.42 -8.75
CA VAL A 14 -8.58 37.99 -7.34
C VAL A 14 -8.79 36.48 -7.22
N LEU A 15 -9.67 35.88 -8.02
CA LEU A 15 -10.05 34.46 -7.91
C LEU A 15 -9.00 33.50 -8.46
N TYR A 16 -8.59 33.66 -9.73
CA TYR A 16 -7.73 32.70 -10.43
C TYR A 16 -6.34 32.54 -9.80
N PRO A 17 -5.64 33.62 -9.38
CA PRO A 17 -4.36 33.42 -8.71
C PRO A 17 -4.49 32.66 -7.38
N SER A 18 -5.63 32.80 -6.69
CA SER A 18 -5.90 32.04 -5.48
C SER A 18 -6.17 30.56 -5.79
N MET A 19 -6.95 30.28 -6.84
CA MET A 19 -7.20 28.91 -7.31
C MET A 19 -5.91 28.23 -7.77
N VAL A 20 -5.10 28.87 -8.62
CA VAL A 20 -3.81 28.35 -9.11
C VAL A 20 -2.86 27.99 -7.96
N ILE A 21 -2.77 28.84 -6.94
CA ILE A 21 -1.95 28.53 -5.75
C ILE A 21 -2.50 27.29 -5.03
N THR A 22 -3.82 27.20 -4.84
CA THR A 22 -4.45 26.05 -4.20
C THR A 22 -4.27 24.78 -5.02
N GLU A 23 -4.51 24.82 -6.34
CA GLU A 23 -4.34 23.69 -7.26
C GLU A 23 -2.92 23.14 -7.22
N MET A 24 -1.92 24.01 -7.13
CA MET A 24 -0.52 23.59 -6.98
C MET A 24 -0.32 22.76 -5.70
N PHE A 25 -0.90 23.18 -4.57
CA PHE A 25 -0.85 22.40 -3.33
C PHE A 25 -1.69 21.12 -3.42
N VAL A 26 -2.86 21.15 -4.04
CA VAL A 26 -3.72 19.97 -4.19
C VAL A 26 -3.04 18.92 -5.08
N CYS A 27 -2.44 19.31 -6.20
CA CYS A 27 -1.68 18.39 -7.05
C CYS A 27 -0.52 17.72 -6.29
N PHE A 28 0.05 18.41 -5.30
CA PHE A 28 1.10 17.85 -4.45
C PHE A 28 0.54 16.97 -3.32
N LEU A 29 -0.54 17.37 -2.66
CA LEU A 29 -1.10 16.68 -1.49
C LEU A 29 -2.01 15.50 -1.85
N LEU A 30 -2.68 15.54 -2.98
CA LEU A 30 -3.59 14.49 -3.41
C LEU A 30 -2.89 13.13 -3.60
N PRO A 31 -1.68 13.04 -4.17
CA PRO A 31 -0.91 11.79 -4.17
C PRO A 31 -0.62 11.23 -2.77
N PHE A 32 -0.40 12.07 -1.75
CA PHE A 32 -0.21 11.58 -0.38
C PHE A 32 -1.49 10.97 0.18
N LEU A 33 -2.65 11.61 -0.06
CA LEU A 33 -3.94 11.02 0.30
C LEU A 33 -4.12 9.66 -0.40
N TRP A 34 -3.81 9.59 -1.69
CA TRP A 34 -3.90 8.35 -2.46
C TRP A 34 -2.99 7.25 -1.92
N LEU A 35 -1.74 7.57 -1.56
CA LEU A 35 -0.82 6.62 -0.93
C LEU A 35 -1.37 6.10 0.39
N LEU A 36 -1.94 6.97 1.23
CA LEU A 36 -2.58 6.53 2.49
C LEU A 36 -3.75 5.59 2.23
N LEU A 37 -4.54 5.82 1.17
CA LEU A 37 -5.64 4.93 0.81
C LEU A 37 -5.12 3.55 0.34
N ILE A 38 -4.07 3.52 -0.49
CA ILE A 38 -3.42 2.25 -0.88
C ILE A 38 -2.88 1.52 0.35
N MET A 39 -2.24 2.22 1.28
CA MET A 39 -1.72 1.59 2.49
C MET A 39 -2.84 0.95 3.33
N ILE A 40 -4.03 1.56 3.40
CA ILE A 40 -5.18 0.97 4.08
C ILE A 40 -5.66 -0.28 3.32
N ASP A 41 -5.75 -0.19 2.00
CA ASP A 41 -6.13 -1.30 1.11
C ASP A 41 -5.21 -2.52 1.32
N ASP A 42 -3.90 -2.30 1.29
CA ASP A 42 -2.91 -3.35 1.27
C ASP A 42 -2.54 -3.87 2.67
N LEU A 43 -2.21 -2.98 3.61
CA LEU A 43 -1.67 -3.36 4.91
C LEU A 43 -2.75 -3.66 5.95
N VAL A 44 -3.84 -2.89 5.92
CA VAL A 44 -4.89 -3.00 6.96
C VAL A 44 -5.96 -3.99 6.52
N LEU A 45 -6.41 -3.88 5.26
CA LEU A 45 -7.47 -4.73 4.73
C LEU A 45 -6.95 -5.94 3.97
N GLN A 46 -5.65 -6.04 3.73
CA GLN A 46 -5.05 -7.20 3.07
C GLN A 46 -5.71 -7.55 1.71
N GLY A 47 -6.08 -6.54 0.90
CA GLY A 47 -6.69 -6.75 -0.41
C GLY A 47 -5.81 -7.53 -1.40
N GLN A 48 -6.25 -8.72 -1.83
CA GLN A 48 -5.46 -9.65 -2.67
C GLN A 48 -5.09 -9.11 -4.06
N GLU A 49 -5.81 -8.11 -4.59
CA GLU A 49 -5.62 -7.58 -5.94
C GLU A 49 -5.32 -6.08 -5.96
N LEU A 50 -4.45 -5.67 -6.89
CA LEU A 50 -4.20 -4.27 -7.18
C LEU A 50 -5.49 -3.57 -7.63
N PHE A 51 -5.92 -2.57 -6.87
CA PHE A 51 -7.09 -1.76 -7.23
C PHE A 51 -6.80 -0.84 -8.43
N THR A 52 -6.93 -1.42 -9.63
CA THR A 52 -6.55 -0.83 -10.92
C THR A 52 -7.30 0.46 -11.22
N VAL A 53 -8.59 0.53 -10.88
CA VAL A 53 -9.41 1.74 -11.08
C VAL A 53 -8.89 2.89 -10.22
N GLY A 54 -8.62 2.65 -8.94
CA GLY A 54 -8.04 3.66 -8.04
C GLY A 54 -6.63 4.08 -8.46
N PHE A 55 -5.84 3.12 -8.97
CA PHE A 55 -4.49 3.36 -9.47
C PHE A 55 -4.47 4.34 -10.65
N TYR A 56 -5.36 4.17 -11.63
CA TYR A 56 -5.44 5.08 -12.78
C TYR A 56 -6.25 6.36 -12.50
N ALA A 57 -7.18 6.34 -11.55
CA ALA A 57 -7.97 7.52 -11.21
C ALA A 57 -7.10 8.68 -10.72
N MET A 58 -6.09 8.41 -9.89
CA MET A 58 -5.20 9.45 -9.35
C MET A 58 -4.45 10.23 -10.44
N PRO A 59 -3.65 9.61 -11.33
CA PRO A 59 -2.90 10.35 -12.36
C PRO A 59 -3.83 11.08 -13.33
N VAL A 60 -5.00 10.51 -13.67
CA VAL A 60 -6.00 11.18 -14.50
C VAL A 60 -6.53 12.44 -13.82
N LEU A 61 -6.84 12.36 -12.52
CA LEU A 61 -7.35 13.50 -11.77
C LEU A 61 -6.29 14.60 -11.63
N VAL A 62 -5.05 14.24 -11.29
CA VAL A 62 -3.92 15.20 -11.24
C VAL A 62 -3.71 15.83 -12.61
N PHE A 63 -3.77 15.06 -13.70
CA PHE A 63 -3.63 15.59 -15.06
C PHE A 63 -4.71 16.62 -15.40
N ILE A 64 -5.98 16.34 -15.05
CA ILE A 64 -7.08 17.29 -15.22
C ILE A 64 -6.83 18.57 -14.41
N LEU A 65 -6.41 18.46 -13.15
CA LEU A 65 -6.09 19.61 -12.30
C LEU A 65 -4.92 20.44 -12.88
N LEU A 66 -3.90 19.79 -13.44
CA LEU A 66 -2.77 20.46 -14.09
C LEU A 66 -3.22 21.24 -15.35
N ILE A 67 -4.13 20.67 -16.16
CA ILE A 67 -4.71 21.37 -17.31
C ILE A 67 -5.46 22.62 -16.85
N ILE A 68 -6.29 22.49 -15.80
CA ILE A 68 -7.06 23.60 -15.24
C ILE A 68 -6.10 24.68 -14.70
N LEU A 69 -5.07 24.29 -13.96
CA LEU A 69 -4.02 25.17 -13.43
C LEU A 69 -3.32 25.93 -14.55
N MET A 70 -2.94 25.23 -15.62
CA MET A 70 -2.27 25.83 -16.76
C MET A 70 -3.20 26.82 -17.47
N ALA A 71 -4.47 26.46 -17.69
CA ALA A 71 -5.46 27.31 -18.35
C ALA A 71 -5.71 28.61 -17.54
N GLN A 72 -5.96 28.50 -16.23
CA GLN A 72 -6.18 29.65 -15.35
C GLN A 72 -4.93 30.53 -15.23
N GLY A 73 -3.77 29.91 -15.05
CA GLY A 73 -2.47 30.57 -14.92
C GLY A 73 -2.09 31.35 -16.18
N LEU A 74 -2.22 30.75 -17.36
CA LEU A 74 -1.96 31.41 -18.64
C LEU A 74 -2.97 32.51 -18.92
N TYR A 75 -4.26 32.27 -18.64
CA TYR A 75 -5.29 33.28 -18.81
C TYR A 75 -4.95 34.54 -18.02
N ILE A 76 -4.64 34.42 -16.73
CA ILE A 76 -4.41 35.60 -15.90
C ILE A 76 -3.11 36.30 -16.25
N GLN A 77 -2.05 35.55 -16.60
CA GLN A 77 -0.79 36.14 -17.06
C GLN A 77 -0.93 36.92 -18.36
N ARG A 78 -1.76 36.44 -19.30
CA ARG A 78 -2.05 37.18 -20.54
C ARG A 78 -2.94 38.38 -20.25
N ALA A 79 -3.94 38.22 -19.39
CA ALA A 79 -4.90 39.27 -19.10
C ALA A 79 -4.27 40.46 -18.37
N THR A 80 -3.28 40.25 -17.49
CA THR A 80 -2.54 41.32 -16.81
C THR A 80 -1.52 42.05 -17.71
N ARG A 81 -1.27 41.54 -18.92
CA ARG A 81 -0.42 42.20 -19.92
C ARG A 81 -1.21 43.02 -20.94
N LYS A 82 -2.55 42.92 -20.93
CA LYS A 82 -3.41 43.64 -21.87
C LYS A 82 -3.52 45.12 -21.49
N GLU A 83 -3.84 45.93 -22.50
CA GLU A 83 -4.07 47.37 -22.35
C GLU A 83 -5.11 47.67 -21.27
N ASP A 84 -6.21 46.91 -21.22
CA ASP A 84 -7.24 47.05 -20.17
C ASP A 84 -6.69 47.00 -18.74
N TRP A 85 -5.70 46.12 -18.48
CA TRP A 85 -5.06 46.02 -17.17
C TRP A 85 -4.10 47.17 -16.92
N MET A 86 -3.30 47.53 -17.93
CA MET A 86 -2.36 48.64 -17.85
C MET A 86 -3.07 49.98 -17.65
N GLU A 87 -4.24 50.17 -18.26
CA GLU A 87 -5.10 51.33 -18.02
C GLU A 87 -5.61 51.37 -16.58
N MET A 88 -6.08 50.24 -16.04
CA MET A 88 -6.48 50.17 -14.62
C MET A 88 -5.31 50.48 -13.68
N VAL A 89 -4.10 50.01 -13.99
CA VAL A 89 -2.87 50.34 -13.26
C VAL A 89 -2.58 51.83 -13.33
N LYS A 90 -2.68 52.46 -14.51
CA LYS A 90 -2.48 53.91 -14.69
C LYS A 90 -3.52 54.72 -13.91
N MET A 91 -4.80 54.36 -13.98
CA MET A 91 -5.88 54.99 -13.22
C MET A 91 -5.66 54.84 -11.71
N ALA A 92 -5.17 53.67 -11.27
CA ALA A 92 -4.85 53.44 -9.87
C ALA A 92 -3.70 54.33 -9.39
N LYS A 93 -2.61 54.46 -10.19
CA LYS A 93 -1.49 55.36 -9.88
C LYS A 93 -1.94 56.82 -9.78
N GLY A 94 -2.73 57.31 -10.74
CA GLY A 94 -3.24 58.68 -10.71
C GLY A 94 -4.13 58.97 -9.50
N LYS A 95 -4.91 57.98 -9.02
CA LYS A 95 -5.67 58.09 -7.76
C LYS A 95 -4.82 58.05 -6.50
N LEU A 96 -3.63 57.46 -6.55
CA LEU A 96 -2.69 57.39 -5.42
C LEU A 96 -1.84 58.66 -5.30
N GLU A 97 -1.65 59.40 -6.39
CA GLU A 97 -0.99 60.71 -6.40
C GLU A 97 -1.88 61.82 -5.82
N ASP A 98 -3.19 61.59 -5.71
CA ASP A 98 -4.12 62.49 -5.05
C ASP A 98 -3.92 62.46 -3.50
N PRO A 99 -3.51 63.58 -2.88
CA PRO A 99 -3.13 63.62 -1.46
C PRO A 99 -4.25 63.24 -0.50
N GLU A 100 -5.53 63.50 -0.86
CA GLU A 100 -6.68 63.14 -0.01
C GLU A 100 -6.91 61.62 0.01
N THR A 101 -6.83 60.99 -1.16
CA THR A 101 -6.97 59.54 -1.32
C THR A 101 -5.78 58.78 -0.73
N ASN A 102 -4.57 59.33 -0.87
CA ASN A 102 -3.34 58.78 -0.30
C ASN A 102 -3.41 58.76 1.24
N MET A 103 -3.78 59.88 1.87
CA MET A 103 -3.92 59.97 3.33
C MET A 103 -4.96 58.99 3.90
N LEU A 104 -6.07 58.76 3.19
CA LEU A 104 -7.11 57.80 3.58
C LEU A 104 -6.65 56.34 3.49
N LEU A 105 -5.91 55.96 2.44
CA LEU A 105 -5.34 54.62 2.35
C LEU A 105 -4.08 54.42 3.21
N GLU A 106 -3.33 55.49 3.50
CA GLU A 106 -2.09 55.45 4.31
C GLU A 106 -2.43 55.08 5.76
N LYS A 107 -3.52 55.64 6.29
CA LYS A 107 -4.13 55.20 7.56
C LYS A 107 -4.59 53.74 7.55
N ALA A 108 -4.84 53.17 6.37
CA ALA A 108 -5.21 51.76 6.21
C ALA A 108 -3.99 50.83 6.00
N ALA A 109 -2.75 51.30 6.20
CA ALA A 109 -1.49 50.56 6.03
C ALA A 109 -1.26 49.92 4.64
N ASN A 110 -2.09 50.26 3.65
CA ASN A 110 -2.15 49.57 2.36
C ASN A 110 -1.43 50.29 1.22
N VAL A 111 -1.13 51.59 1.38
CA VAL A 111 -0.50 52.43 0.33
C VAL A 111 0.90 51.92 -0.02
N GLY A 112 1.79 51.73 0.96
CA GLY A 112 3.19 51.36 0.67
C GLY A 112 3.32 50.03 -0.08
N PHE A 113 2.45 49.06 0.23
CA PHE A 113 2.39 47.79 -0.49
C PHE A 113 1.83 47.99 -1.91
N LEU A 114 0.78 48.81 -2.06
CA LEU A 114 0.19 49.18 -3.34
C LEU A 114 1.20 49.87 -4.27
N THR A 115 1.83 50.95 -3.82
CA THR A 115 2.84 51.69 -4.59
C THR A 115 4.01 50.79 -4.94
N ALA A 116 4.53 49.99 -4.01
CA ALA A 116 5.58 49.00 -4.31
C ALA A 116 5.15 47.99 -5.40
N SER A 117 3.92 47.49 -5.33
CA SER A 117 3.36 46.55 -6.31
C SER A 117 3.08 47.17 -7.69
N LEU A 118 2.86 48.49 -7.75
CA LEU A 118 2.57 49.24 -8.98
C LEU A 118 3.84 49.86 -9.62
N MET A 119 4.89 50.13 -8.83
CA MET A 119 6.10 50.83 -9.26
C MET A 119 7.20 49.91 -9.79
N THR A 120 7.17 48.60 -9.54
CA THR A 120 8.22 47.69 -10.01
C THR A 120 7.70 46.63 -10.97
N PRO A 121 7.80 46.83 -12.30
CA PRO A 121 7.67 45.74 -13.27
C PRO A 121 8.95 44.89 -13.32
N GLU A 122 10.14 45.47 -13.13
CA GLU A 122 11.42 44.79 -13.40
C GLU A 122 11.93 43.96 -12.20
N GLY A 123 11.78 44.43 -10.96
CA GLY A 123 12.00 43.65 -9.74
C GLY A 123 10.96 42.53 -9.50
N PHE A 124 9.83 42.60 -10.19
CA PHE A 124 8.73 41.63 -10.18
C PHE A 124 9.04 40.38 -11.03
N TYR A 125 9.97 40.51 -11.99
CA TYR A 125 10.50 39.41 -12.82
C TYR A 125 11.93 38.98 -12.44
N ALA A 126 12.63 39.74 -11.58
CA ALA A 126 14.03 39.54 -11.17
C ALA A 126 14.30 38.31 -10.26
N GLY A 127 13.47 37.27 -10.34
CA GLY A 127 13.67 36.00 -9.65
C GLY A 127 14.43 34.97 -10.47
N ALA A 128 15.34 35.38 -11.36
CA ALA A 128 16.02 34.51 -12.34
C ALA A 128 16.78 33.31 -11.71
N ARG A 129 16.98 33.29 -10.39
CA ARG A 129 17.59 32.17 -9.64
C ARG A 129 16.62 31.30 -8.83
N MET A 130 15.32 31.61 -8.78
CA MET A 130 14.34 30.81 -8.02
C MET A 130 13.77 29.65 -8.85
N ALA A 131 13.41 28.55 -8.19
CA ALA A 131 12.65 27.45 -8.81
C ALA A 131 11.38 27.98 -9.51
N ALA A 132 10.99 27.37 -10.63
CA ALA A 132 9.87 27.83 -11.46
C ALA A 132 8.56 27.97 -10.66
N GLU A 133 8.32 27.03 -9.75
CA GLU A 133 7.19 27.01 -8.82
C GLU A 133 7.16 28.21 -7.87
N ALA A 134 8.30 28.54 -7.23
CA ALA A 134 8.41 29.69 -6.35
C ALA A 134 8.18 31.02 -7.09
N ARG A 135 8.61 31.11 -8.36
CA ARG A 135 8.30 32.27 -9.21
C ARG A 135 6.81 32.36 -9.50
N LEU A 136 6.15 31.26 -9.85
CA LEU A 136 4.72 31.21 -10.11
C LEU A 136 3.93 31.65 -8.88
N LEU A 137 4.23 31.09 -7.70
CA LEU A 137 3.60 31.45 -6.43
C LEU A 137 3.75 32.94 -6.11
N LYS A 138 4.98 33.48 -6.21
CA LYS A 138 5.24 34.90 -5.95
C LYS A 138 4.45 35.80 -6.92
N ARG A 139 4.43 35.45 -8.20
CA ARG A 139 3.67 36.19 -9.23
C ARG A 139 2.16 36.14 -8.97
N MET A 140 1.61 34.97 -8.67
CA MET A 140 0.17 34.82 -8.41
C MET A 140 -0.24 35.57 -7.14
N LYS A 141 0.55 35.51 -6.07
CA LYS A 141 0.32 36.31 -4.85
C LYS A 141 0.35 37.80 -5.15
N ALA A 142 1.30 38.25 -5.97
CA ALA A 142 1.42 39.66 -6.33
C ALA A 142 0.22 40.15 -7.16
N ILE A 143 -0.16 39.43 -8.24
CA ILE A 143 -1.33 39.76 -9.06
C ILE A 143 -2.59 39.85 -8.19
N ARG A 144 -2.80 38.86 -7.31
CA ARG A 144 -3.94 38.84 -6.40
C ARG A 144 -3.96 40.05 -5.48
N ASN A 145 -2.84 40.33 -4.81
CA ASN A 145 -2.80 41.39 -3.82
C ASN A 145 -2.98 42.75 -4.49
N THR A 146 -2.38 42.99 -5.67
CA THR A 146 -2.63 44.19 -6.48
C THR A 146 -4.11 44.30 -6.88
N ALA A 147 -4.75 43.19 -7.30
CA ALA A 147 -6.17 43.19 -7.64
C ALA A 147 -7.08 43.49 -6.44
N ILE A 148 -6.81 42.91 -5.26
CA ILE A 148 -7.55 43.19 -4.02
C ILE A 148 -7.47 44.67 -3.68
N GLN A 149 -6.27 45.23 -3.78
CA GLN A 149 -6.05 46.62 -3.44
C GLN A 149 -6.68 47.58 -4.46
N MET A 150 -6.69 47.22 -5.75
CA MET A 150 -7.49 47.92 -6.76
C MET A 150 -9.00 47.86 -6.46
N CYS A 151 -9.53 46.74 -5.96
CA CYS A 151 -10.94 46.69 -5.52
C CYS A 151 -11.21 47.73 -4.42
N ILE A 152 -10.30 47.88 -3.45
CA ILE A 152 -10.43 48.87 -2.38
C ILE A 152 -10.40 50.29 -2.95
N LEU A 153 -9.42 50.60 -3.80
CA LEU A 153 -9.23 51.93 -4.40
C LEU A 153 -10.38 52.35 -5.33
N PHE A 154 -10.97 51.40 -6.06
CA PHE A 154 -12.13 51.65 -6.92
C PHE A 154 -13.47 51.47 -6.20
N ARG A 155 -13.47 51.13 -4.90
CA ARG A 155 -14.66 50.83 -4.08
C ARG A 155 -15.54 49.72 -4.67
N GLU A 156 -14.91 48.72 -5.29
CA GLU A 156 -15.58 47.53 -5.83
C GLU A 156 -15.60 46.40 -4.80
N LYS A 157 -16.62 45.53 -4.86
CA LYS A 157 -16.75 44.39 -3.93
C LYS A 157 -15.63 43.37 -4.17
N ILE A 158 -14.89 43.03 -3.12
CA ILE A 158 -13.89 41.95 -3.17
C ILE A 158 -14.64 40.61 -3.32
N PRO A 159 -14.33 39.79 -4.34
CA PRO A 159 -14.99 38.50 -4.51
C PRO A 159 -14.58 37.50 -3.42
N ASN A 160 -15.56 36.73 -2.92
CA ASN A 160 -15.30 35.64 -1.99
C ASN A 160 -14.67 34.46 -2.73
N ARG A 161 -13.44 34.10 -2.34
CA ARG A 161 -12.65 33.01 -2.92
C ARG A 161 -12.82 31.66 -2.21
N ILE A 162 -13.28 31.68 -0.96
CA ILE A 162 -13.37 30.48 -0.10
C ILE A 162 -14.17 29.34 -0.74
N PRO A 163 -15.39 29.53 -1.30
CA PRO A 163 -16.15 28.41 -1.84
C PRO A 163 -15.44 27.72 -3.01
N TYR A 164 -14.72 28.49 -3.84
CA TYR A 164 -13.95 27.93 -4.94
C TYR A 164 -12.75 27.12 -4.47
N ILE A 165 -12.05 27.61 -3.45
CA ILE A 165 -10.94 26.88 -2.82
C ILE A 165 -11.46 25.57 -2.22
N LEU A 166 -12.59 25.61 -1.51
CA LEU A 166 -13.20 24.41 -0.92
C LEU A 166 -13.57 23.39 -1.98
N VAL A 167 -14.25 23.79 -3.05
CA VAL A 167 -14.59 22.89 -4.17
C VAL A 167 -13.33 22.24 -4.75
N LEU A 168 -12.27 23.04 -4.92
CA LEU A 168 -11.04 22.57 -5.53
C LEU A 168 -10.26 21.56 -4.69
N VAL A 169 -10.41 21.61 -3.36
CA VAL A 169 -9.79 20.66 -2.43
C VAL A 169 -10.69 19.44 -2.23
N LEU A 170 -11.98 19.68 -1.96
CA LEU A 170 -12.90 18.64 -1.53
C LEU A 170 -13.36 17.74 -2.66
N VAL A 171 -13.53 18.25 -3.88
CA VAL A 171 -14.00 17.41 -5.01
C VAL A 171 -12.97 16.34 -5.38
N PRO A 172 -11.68 16.67 -5.62
CA PRO A 172 -10.65 15.67 -5.85
C PRO A 172 -10.53 14.63 -4.73
N ALA A 173 -10.47 15.10 -3.47
CA ALA A 173 -10.34 14.22 -2.32
C ALA A 173 -11.58 13.32 -2.15
N GLY A 174 -12.78 13.86 -2.34
CA GLY A 174 -14.04 13.13 -2.23
C GLY A 174 -14.19 12.05 -3.31
N ILE A 175 -13.72 12.31 -4.53
CA ILE A 175 -13.69 11.29 -5.60
C ILE A 175 -12.80 10.11 -5.17
N MET A 176 -11.58 10.38 -4.69
CA MET A 176 -10.67 9.34 -4.23
C MET A 176 -11.23 8.55 -3.05
N LEU A 177 -11.77 9.25 -2.04
CA LEU A 177 -12.39 8.62 -0.88
C LEU A 177 -13.59 7.74 -1.26
N SER A 178 -14.38 8.16 -2.24
CA SER A 178 -15.54 7.38 -2.69
C SER A 178 -15.12 6.11 -3.43
N LEU A 179 -14.12 6.21 -4.31
CA LEU A 179 -13.60 5.04 -5.04
C LEU A 179 -13.03 3.99 -4.09
N TYR A 180 -12.17 4.42 -3.15
CA TYR A 180 -11.58 3.51 -2.17
C TYR A 180 -12.59 3.04 -1.12
N GLY A 181 -13.55 3.87 -0.73
CA GLY A 181 -14.62 3.46 0.18
C GLY A 181 -15.44 2.29 -0.35
N VAL A 182 -15.77 2.29 -1.64
CA VAL A 182 -16.44 1.15 -2.30
C VAL A 182 -15.52 -0.08 -2.32
N ARG A 183 -14.25 0.10 -2.67
CA ARG A 183 -13.25 -0.99 -2.68
C ARG A 183 -13.07 -1.63 -1.30
N TYR A 184 -13.03 -0.85 -0.23
CA TYR A 184 -12.86 -1.39 1.11
C TYR A 184 -14.02 -2.27 1.55
N VAL A 185 -15.26 -1.87 1.21
CA VAL A 185 -16.45 -2.69 1.51
C VAL A 185 -16.37 -4.02 0.76
N ASP A 186 -15.95 -3.98 -0.50
CA ASP A 186 -15.76 -5.18 -1.34
C ASP A 186 -14.69 -6.12 -0.74
N ILE A 187 -13.51 -5.61 -0.38
CA ILE A 187 -12.44 -6.42 0.26
C ILE A 187 -12.93 -7.06 1.56
N ILE A 188 -13.58 -6.28 2.44
CA ILE A 188 -14.07 -6.81 3.72
C ILE A 188 -15.07 -7.94 3.51
N GLN A 189 -15.92 -7.85 2.47
CA GLN A 189 -16.88 -8.91 2.15
C GLN A 189 -16.19 -10.14 1.59
N THR A 190 -15.26 -9.96 0.65
CA THR A 190 -14.49 -11.06 0.04
C THR A 190 -13.65 -11.79 1.08
N ASN A 191 -12.85 -11.06 1.87
CA ASN A 191 -12.02 -11.66 2.93
C ASN A 191 -12.86 -12.44 3.94
N ARG A 192 -14.05 -11.96 4.31
CA ARG A 192 -14.95 -12.71 5.19
C ARG A 192 -15.48 -13.98 4.56
N ALA A 193 -15.84 -13.94 3.28
CA ALA A 193 -16.32 -15.12 2.58
C ALA A 193 -15.20 -16.15 2.40
N ASP A 194 -13.98 -15.70 2.10
CA ASP A 194 -12.80 -16.53 1.96
C ASP A 194 -12.39 -17.14 3.31
N ALA A 195 -12.32 -16.34 4.38
CA ALA A 195 -12.09 -16.83 5.74
C ALA A 195 -13.11 -17.91 6.15
N GLN A 196 -14.39 -17.70 5.88
CA GLN A 196 -15.43 -18.68 6.19
C GLN A 196 -15.27 -19.98 5.41
N ARG A 197 -14.86 -19.90 4.14
CA ARG A 197 -14.62 -21.08 3.30
C ARG A 197 -13.40 -21.84 3.81
N THR A 198 -12.28 -21.15 4.03
CA THR A 198 -11.05 -21.79 4.47
C THR A 198 -11.18 -22.34 5.88
N ALA A 199 -11.89 -21.68 6.80
CA ALA A 199 -12.14 -22.21 8.14
C ALA A 199 -12.88 -23.56 8.11
N GLN A 200 -13.85 -23.75 7.21
CA GLN A 200 -14.53 -25.04 7.06
C GLN A 200 -13.57 -26.15 6.62
N VAL A 201 -12.60 -25.83 5.75
CA VAL A 201 -11.58 -26.77 5.30
C VAL A 201 -10.61 -27.09 6.42
N ILE A 202 -10.12 -26.08 7.14
CA ILE A 202 -9.19 -26.27 8.27
C ILE A 202 -9.84 -27.13 9.36
N TYR A 203 -11.06 -26.81 9.79
CA TYR A 203 -11.74 -27.59 10.83
C TYR A 203 -11.99 -29.05 10.39
N HIS A 204 -12.22 -29.28 9.10
CA HIS A 204 -12.36 -30.63 8.55
C HIS A 204 -11.03 -31.40 8.54
N ILE A 205 -9.91 -30.72 8.27
CA ILE A 205 -8.58 -31.31 8.40
C ILE A 205 -8.28 -31.62 9.86
N GLU A 206 -8.53 -30.69 10.78
CA GLU A 206 -8.34 -30.90 12.22
C GLU A 206 -9.12 -32.13 12.74
N ASP A 207 -10.43 -32.24 12.43
CA ASP A 207 -11.26 -33.37 12.88
C ASP A 207 -10.71 -34.74 12.44
N ILE A 208 -10.16 -34.83 11.23
CA ILE A 208 -9.53 -36.06 10.72
C ILE A 208 -8.22 -36.33 11.46
N PHE A 209 -7.42 -35.30 11.68
CA PHE A 209 -6.10 -35.44 12.29
C PHE A 209 -6.19 -35.72 13.79
N GLU A 210 -7.19 -35.18 14.51
CA GLU A 210 -7.45 -35.42 15.94
C GLU A 210 -7.68 -36.91 16.25
N THR A 211 -8.03 -37.71 15.24
CA THR A 211 -8.22 -39.16 15.42
C THR A 211 -6.91 -39.91 15.71
N THR A 212 -5.78 -39.39 15.22
CA THR A 212 -4.51 -40.12 15.18
C THR A 212 -3.34 -39.30 15.71
N CYS A 213 -3.30 -37.99 15.43
CA CYS A 213 -2.28 -37.08 15.93
C CYS A 213 -2.53 -36.72 17.39
N ALA A 214 -1.45 -36.53 18.14
CA ALA A 214 -1.50 -36.23 19.56
C ALA A 214 -1.67 -34.73 19.86
N ASP A 215 -1.07 -33.88 19.03
CA ASP A 215 -1.21 -32.43 19.13
C ASP A 215 -1.42 -31.81 17.75
N ILE A 216 -2.24 -30.76 17.69
CA ILE A 216 -2.61 -30.07 16.46
C ILE A 216 -2.66 -28.58 16.72
N TYR A 217 -1.95 -27.85 15.86
CA TYR A 217 -1.96 -26.42 15.80
C TYR A 217 -2.50 -25.98 14.45
N ALA A 218 -3.65 -25.32 14.42
CA ALA A 218 -4.16 -24.68 13.21
C ALA A 218 -4.39 -23.18 13.43
N GLN A 219 -4.05 -22.39 12.42
CA GLN A 219 -4.41 -20.97 12.40
C GLN A 219 -5.89 -20.81 12.04
N ASP A 220 -6.66 -20.11 12.87
CA ASP A 220 -8.10 -19.88 12.64
C ASP A 220 -8.35 -18.67 11.71
N PRO A 221 -8.90 -18.87 10.50
CA PRO A 221 -9.23 -17.79 9.57
C PRO A 221 -10.29 -16.81 10.11
N LEU A 222 -11.13 -17.26 11.05
CA LEU A 222 -12.18 -16.43 11.65
C LEU A 222 -11.65 -15.51 12.74
N GLU A 223 -10.52 -15.86 13.37
CA GLU A 223 -9.85 -14.98 14.34
C GLU A 223 -9.11 -13.85 13.62
N LYS A 224 -8.32 -14.20 12.61
CA LYS A 224 -7.51 -13.25 11.85
C LYS A 224 -7.40 -13.69 10.40
N PHE A 225 -7.91 -12.86 9.50
CA PHE A 225 -7.69 -13.05 8.07
C PHE A 225 -6.19 -12.87 7.74
N ASP A 226 -5.66 -13.82 6.98
CA ASP A 226 -4.33 -13.74 6.40
C ASP A 226 -4.42 -13.87 4.87
N ARG A 227 -3.73 -12.98 4.15
CA ARG A 227 -3.72 -12.95 2.69
C ARG A 227 -2.95 -14.15 2.13
N ASP A 228 -1.92 -14.58 2.84
CA ASP A 228 -0.94 -15.55 2.35
C ASP A 228 -1.39 -16.99 2.62
N GLY A 229 -2.52 -17.19 3.29
CA GLY A 229 -3.05 -18.51 3.63
C GLY A 229 -2.91 -18.82 5.11
N TYR A 230 -3.08 -20.09 5.47
CA TYR A 230 -3.10 -20.55 6.85
C TYR A 230 -2.33 -21.85 6.98
N THR A 231 -1.58 -21.96 8.06
CA THR A 231 -0.81 -23.16 8.38
C THR A 231 -1.54 -24.05 9.38
N ILE A 232 -1.50 -25.36 9.13
CA ILE A 232 -1.91 -26.43 10.03
C ILE A 232 -0.68 -27.29 10.29
N SER A 233 -0.33 -27.50 11.56
CA SER A 233 0.72 -28.43 11.99
C SER A 233 0.10 -29.51 12.87
N ALA A 234 0.49 -30.76 12.67
CA ALA A 234 0.00 -31.86 13.47
C ALA A 234 1.11 -32.85 13.80
N ASP A 235 1.31 -33.10 15.09
CA ASP A 235 2.30 -33.98 15.66
C ASP A 235 1.72 -35.38 15.92
N LEU A 236 2.39 -36.43 15.46
CA LEU A 236 1.94 -37.80 15.71
C LEU A 236 2.02 -38.22 17.18
N TYR A 237 2.92 -37.61 17.95
CA TYR A 237 3.20 -38.00 19.33
C TYR A 237 3.25 -36.77 20.24
N GLU A 238 2.89 -36.94 21.51
CA GLU A 238 3.05 -35.89 22.52
C GLU A 238 4.54 -35.58 22.72
N GLU A 239 4.85 -34.29 22.90
CA GLU A 239 6.20 -33.73 23.12
C GLU A 239 6.97 -34.43 24.27
N ASP A 240 6.24 -35.05 25.20
CA ASP A 240 6.76 -35.66 26.43
C ASP A 240 7.16 -37.15 26.28
N MET A 241 6.78 -37.82 25.19
CA MET A 241 6.92 -39.28 25.06
C MET A 241 8.24 -39.75 24.44
N ILE A 242 8.91 -38.91 23.64
CA ILE A 242 10.16 -39.24 22.98
C ILE A 242 11.12 -38.07 23.18
N THR A 243 12.30 -38.34 23.69
CA THR A 243 13.33 -37.33 24.00
C THR A 243 13.95 -36.69 22.74
N TYR A 244 13.34 -36.89 21.57
CA TYR A 244 13.79 -36.46 20.25
C TYR A 244 12.57 -36.27 19.35
N ASP A 245 12.47 -35.09 18.74
CA ASP A 245 11.37 -34.52 17.95
C ASP A 245 10.36 -35.48 17.33
N SER A 246 9.09 -35.15 17.59
CA SER A 246 7.90 -35.74 17.02
C SER A 246 7.90 -35.66 15.50
N SER A 247 7.53 -36.78 14.87
CA SER A 247 7.17 -36.79 13.46
C SER A 247 5.87 -36.01 13.27
N HIS A 248 5.91 -34.98 12.43
CA HIS A 248 4.77 -34.09 12.18
C HIS A 248 4.62 -33.74 10.72
N ILE A 249 3.46 -33.17 10.40
CA ILE A 249 3.13 -32.66 9.08
C ILE A 249 2.66 -31.22 9.20
N SER A 250 3.17 -30.36 8.33
CA SER A 250 2.72 -28.98 8.15
C SER A 250 2.02 -28.87 6.80
N ILE A 251 0.84 -28.25 6.78
CA ILE A 251 0.00 -28.07 5.60
C ILE A 251 -0.33 -26.59 5.48
N GLU A 252 -0.06 -26.01 4.32
CA GLU A 252 -0.48 -24.65 4.00
C GLU A 252 -1.74 -24.67 3.12
N VAL A 253 -2.77 -23.95 3.57
CA VAL A 253 -4.07 -23.84 2.92
C VAL A 253 -4.32 -22.40 2.52
N ASN A 254 -4.55 -22.17 1.24
CA ASN A 254 -4.80 -20.83 0.73
C ASN A 254 -6.23 -20.33 1.04
N ASN A 255 -6.48 -19.06 0.71
CA ASN A 255 -7.79 -18.42 0.90
C ASN A 255 -8.94 -18.99 0.02
N ARG A 256 -8.64 -19.92 -0.89
CA ARG A 256 -9.66 -20.67 -1.65
C ARG A 256 -10.02 -22.00 -0.97
N GLY A 257 -9.31 -22.37 0.10
CA GLY A 257 -9.48 -23.64 0.80
C GLY A 257 -8.78 -24.80 0.08
N GLN A 258 -7.70 -24.50 -0.66
CA GLN A 258 -6.90 -25.51 -1.38
C GLN A 258 -5.54 -25.65 -0.71
N ILE A 259 -5.00 -26.86 -0.68
CA ILE A 259 -3.65 -27.14 -0.18
C ILE A 259 -2.62 -26.71 -1.23
N GLU A 260 -1.68 -25.87 -0.82
CA GLU A 260 -0.63 -25.30 -1.69
C GLU A 260 0.79 -25.72 -1.30
N SER A 261 0.98 -26.17 -0.06
CA SER A 261 2.23 -26.75 0.40
C SER A 261 1.97 -27.83 1.44
N VAL A 262 2.83 -28.85 1.42
CA VAL A 262 2.85 -29.94 2.41
C VAL A 262 4.30 -30.26 2.76
N ASP A 263 4.62 -30.16 4.05
CA ASP A 263 5.90 -30.55 4.61
C ASP A 263 5.72 -31.69 5.61
N TYR A 264 6.52 -32.74 5.48
CA TYR A 264 6.63 -33.81 6.46
C TYR A 264 7.97 -33.72 7.17
N ARG A 265 7.95 -33.77 8.50
CA ARG A 265 9.14 -33.91 9.33
C ARG A 265 9.08 -35.24 10.07
N LEU A 266 10.13 -36.04 9.97
CA LEU A 266 10.21 -37.36 10.58
C LEU A 266 11.43 -37.44 11.49
N GLY A 267 11.21 -37.59 12.79
CA GLY A 267 12.26 -37.59 13.80
C GLY A 267 13.15 -38.83 13.75
N VAL A 268 14.44 -38.66 14.03
CA VAL A 268 15.42 -39.75 14.13
C VAL A 268 15.88 -39.90 15.58
N ASN A 269 15.65 -41.08 16.14
CA ASN A 269 16.14 -41.44 17.46
C ASN A 269 17.59 -41.93 17.37
N ILE A 270 18.53 -41.06 17.72
CA ILE A 270 19.98 -41.36 17.70
C ILE A 270 20.39 -42.48 18.68
N LEU A 271 19.54 -42.81 19.65
CA LEU A 271 19.77 -43.90 20.61
C LEU A 271 19.32 -45.27 20.08
N ASP A 272 18.63 -45.31 18.94
CA ASP A 272 18.20 -46.54 18.27
C ASP A 272 19.06 -46.84 17.04
N THR A 273 18.89 -48.02 16.47
CA THR A 273 19.54 -48.43 15.21
C THR A 273 18.94 -47.70 14.02
N LYS A 274 19.73 -47.52 12.95
CA LYS A 274 19.27 -46.81 11.76
C LYS A 274 18.21 -47.59 11.01
N GLU A 275 18.33 -48.91 11.00
CA GLU A 275 17.34 -49.82 10.43
C GLU A 275 15.98 -49.65 11.11
N ASN A 276 15.95 -49.58 12.45
CA ASN A 276 14.72 -49.35 13.20
C ASN A 276 14.15 -47.96 12.93
N ASN A 277 15.00 -46.93 12.92
CA ASN A 277 14.58 -45.57 12.56
C ASN A 277 13.96 -45.53 11.17
N LEU A 278 14.57 -46.16 10.16
CA LEU A 278 14.06 -46.16 8.80
C LEU A 278 12.69 -46.84 8.71
N VAL A 279 12.53 -48.02 9.30
CA VAL A 279 11.23 -48.73 9.31
C VAL A 279 10.16 -47.91 10.01
N ARG A 280 10.50 -47.26 11.13
CA ARG A 280 9.57 -46.39 11.87
C ARG A 280 9.16 -45.18 11.03
N MET A 281 10.13 -44.45 10.47
CA MET A 281 9.86 -43.26 9.67
C MET A 281 9.04 -43.59 8.41
N GLU A 282 9.28 -44.73 7.76
CA GLU A 282 8.43 -45.19 6.65
C GLU A 282 6.97 -45.41 7.10
N GLN A 283 6.75 -46.01 8.27
CA GLN A 283 5.39 -46.21 8.81
C GLN A 283 4.72 -44.89 9.22
N GLU A 284 5.48 -43.96 9.79
CA GLU A 284 4.99 -42.63 10.18
C GLU A 284 4.62 -41.78 8.96
N LEU A 285 5.46 -41.79 7.93
CA LEU A 285 5.19 -41.16 6.64
C LEU A 285 3.93 -41.74 5.99
N ASP A 286 3.77 -43.05 6.01
CA ASP A 286 2.59 -43.74 5.48
C ASP A 286 1.31 -43.33 6.22
N THR A 287 1.41 -43.15 7.55
CA THR A 287 0.30 -42.73 8.41
C THR A 287 -0.10 -41.30 8.09
N LEU A 288 0.84 -40.36 8.11
CA LEU A 288 0.60 -38.93 7.82
C LEU A 288 0.07 -38.72 6.40
N TYR A 289 0.65 -39.41 5.41
CA TYR A 289 0.18 -39.34 4.04
C TYR A 289 -1.25 -39.88 3.89
N SER A 290 -1.58 -40.97 4.58
CA SER A 290 -2.94 -41.55 4.53
C SER A 290 -3.97 -40.59 5.14
N LEU A 291 -3.65 -39.94 6.26
CA LEU A 291 -4.50 -38.91 6.87
C LEU A 291 -4.73 -37.74 5.90
N LEU A 292 -3.66 -37.24 5.26
CA LEU A 292 -3.78 -36.19 4.27
C LEU A 292 -4.72 -36.58 3.12
N MET A 293 -4.62 -37.80 2.61
CA MET A 293 -5.49 -38.29 1.53
C MET A 293 -6.95 -38.48 1.99
N GLU A 294 -7.18 -38.81 3.26
CA GLU A 294 -8.51 -38.96 3.85
C GLU A 294 -9.27 -37.63 3.89
N THR A 295 -8.56 -36.50 4.00
CA THR A 295 -9.18 -35.16 3.99
C THR A 295 -10.00 -34.89 2.73
N GLN A 296 -9.60 -35.45 1.59
CA GLN A 296 -10.20 -35.20 0.26
C GLN A 296 -10.29 -33.71 -0.09
N VAL A 297 -9.44 -32.88 0.51
CA VAL A 297 -9.35 -31.45 0.23
C VAL A 297 -8.76 -31.23 -1.16
N GLU A 298 -9.21 -30.17 -1.82
CA GLU A 298 -8.68 -29.79 -3.13
C GLU A 298 -7.23 -29.33 -3.01
N MET A 299 -6.39 -29.71 -3.98
CA MET A 299 -4.95 -29.46 -4.01
C MET A 299 -4.63 -28.61 -5.23
N THR A 300 -3.70 -27.66 -5.11
CA THR A 300 -3.32 -26.81 -6.26
C THR A 300 -2.51 -27.61 -7.30
N SER A 301 -1.73 -28.60 -6.83
CA SER A 301 -0.92 -29.50 -7.65
C SER A 301 -1.32 -30.97 -7.46
N GLU A 302 -1.32 -31.73 -8.56
CA GLU A 302 -1.47 -33.19 -8.50
C GLU A 302 -0.25 -33.87 -7.86
N ASN A 303 0.88 -33.16 -7.77
CA ASN A 303 2.10 -33.69 -7.14
C ASN A 303 1.88 -34.03 -5.66
N PHE A 304 1.00 -33.32 -4.95
CA PHE A 304 0.66 -33.60 -3.55
C PHE A 304 -0.04 -34.96 -3.34
N ARG A 305 -0.57 -35.57 -4.42
CA ARG A 305 -1.12 -36.94 -4.39
C ARG A 305 -0.05 -38.01 -4.65
N VAL A 306 1.19 -37.62 -4.89
CA VAL A 306 2.31 -38.55 -5.03
C VAL A 306 2.90 -38.74 -3.65
N LYS A 307 2.72 -39.94 -3.09
CA LYS A 307 3.29 -40.31 -1.80
C LYS A 307 4.82 -40.13 -1.80
N PRO A 308 5.39 -39.33 -0.88
CA PRO A 308 6.84 -39.25 -0.71
C PRO A 308 7.44 -40.59 -0.28
N TYR A 309 8.70 -40.82 -0.61
CA TYR A 309 9.41 -42.05 -0.26
C TYR A 309 10.90 -41.78 -0.08
N PHE A 310 11.59 -42.66 0.64
CA PHE A 310 13.05 -42.61 0.80
C PHE A 310 13.75 -43.20 -0.44
N PRO A 311 14.49 -42.41 -1.24
CA PRO A 311 15.21 -42.96 -2.39
C PRO A 311 16.36 -43.87 -1.96
N PRO A 312 16.69 -44.94 -2.72
CA PRO A 312 17.78 -45.84 -2.37
C PRO A 312 19.12 -45.13 -2.14
N ALA A 313 19.42 -44.07 -2.91
CA ALA A 313 20.63 -43.28 -2.75
C ALA A 313 20.68 -42.51 -1.43
N ILE A 314 19.53 -42.05 -0.92
CA ILE A 314 19.42 -41.38 0.38
C ILE A 314 19.53 -42.40 1.51
N ILE A 315 18.90 -43.57 1.36
CA ILE A 315 19.04 -44.67 2.32
C ILE A 315 20.51 -45.08 2.44
N ASP A 316 21.20 -45.35 1.34
CA ASP A 316 22.62 -45.74 1.34
C ASP A 316 23.49 -44.69 2.05
N LYS A 317 23.26 -43.40 1.78
CA LYS A 317 23.95 -42.30 2.46
C LYS A 317 23.66 -42.29 3.95
N PHE A 318 22.40 -42.36 4.35
CA PHE A 318 22.02 -42.36 5.75
C PHE A 318 22.64 -43.55 6.50
N MET A 319 22.68 -44.73 5.87
CA MET A 319 23.31 -45.91 6.47
C MET A 319 24.83 -45.77 6.61
N SER A 320 25.50 -45.13 5.65
CA SER A 320 26.97 -45.08 5.60
C SER A 320 27.63 -43.96 6.44
N HIS A 321 26.94 -42.86 6.74
CA HIS A 321 27.50 -41.71 7.48
C HIS A 321 27.22 -41.80 8.99
N SER A 322 27.70 -40.89 9.84
CA SER A 322 27.23 -40.86 11.25
C SER A 322 25.81 -40.25 11.35
N TYR A 323 25.18 -40.32 12.54
CA TYR A 323 23.92 -39.60 12.79
C TYR A 323 24.10 -38.08 12.78
N TYR A 324 25.32 -37.58 12.97
CA TYR A 324 25.63 -36.16 13.16
C TYR A 324 26.16 -35.49 11.89
N GLU A 325 26.00 -36.14 10.75
CA GLU A 325 26.37 -35.62 9.44
C GLU A 325 25.09 -35.32 8.65
N ASP A 326 24.82 -34.03 8.46
CA ASP A 326 23.71 -33.57 7.65
C ASP A 326 24.00 -33.78 6.16
N PHE A 327 22.95 -33.83 5.37
CA PHE A 327 23.12 -33.74 3.92
C PHE A 327 21.97 -32.97 3.30
N SER A 328 22.35 -31.99 2.48
CA SER A 328 21.41 -31.19 1.71
C SER A 328 20.60 -32.09 0.77
N GLY A 329 19.31 -31.80 0.68
CA GLY A 329 18.38 -32.70 0.06
C GLY A 329 18.54 -32.95 -1.44
N GLU A 330 17.94 -34.04 -1.91
CA GLU A 330 17.77 -34.33 -3.33
C GLU A 330 16.39 -33.82 -3.76
N SER A 331 16.35 -33.03 -4.85
CA SER A 331 15.08 -32.59 -5.44
C SER A 331 14.64 -33.64 -6.46
N LEU A 332 13.50 -34.26 -6.18
CA LEU A 332 12.80 -35.15 -7.09
C LEU A 332 11.66 -34.38 -7.78
N GLU A 333 11.04 -34.98 -8.79
CA GLU A 333 9.98 -34.30 -9.57
C GLU A 333 8.78 -33.84 -8.73
N ALA A 334 8.47 -34.53 -7.62
CA ALA A 334 7.28 -34.25 -6.80
C ALA A 334 7.59 -33.70 -5.39
N PHE A 335 8.79 -33.89 -4.86
CA PHE A 335 9.16 -33.48 -3.51
C PHE A 335 10.68 -33.29 -3.36
N HIS A 336 11.08 -32.53 -2.35
CA HIS A 336 12.46 -32.39 -1.93
C HIS A 336 12.68 -33.12 -0.60
N ILE A 337 13.74 -33.92 -0.49
CA ILE A 337 14.04 -34.70 0.73
C ILE A 337 15.43 -34.38 1.24
N GLY A 338 15.60 -34.06 2.53
CA GLY A 338 16.91 -33.89 3.15
C GLY A 338 16.96 -34.39 4.60
N TYR A 339 18.18 -34.45 5.15
CA TYR A 339 18.45 -34.87 6.52
C TYR A 339 19.15 -33.74 7.28
N ILE A 340 18.56 -33.32 8.38
CA ILE A 340 19.05 -32.22 9.22
C ILE A 340 19.43 -32.78 10.58
N THR A 341 20.62 -32.43 11.06
CA THR A 341 21.17 -32.81 12.36
C THR A 341 22.19 -31.76 12.80
N GLN A 342 22.56 -31.79 14.08
CA GLN A 342 23.71 -31.05 14.61
C GLN A 342 24.97 -31.91 14.58
N GLU A 343 26.14 -31.27 14.52
CA GLU A 343 27.44 -31.94 14.66
C GLU A 343 27.61 -32.54 16.07
N GLU A 344 28.31 -33.67 16.18
CA GLU A 344 28.45 -34.43 17.43
C GLU A 344 29.01 -33.58 18.58
N GLU A 345 30.00 -32.72 18.30
CA GLU A 345 30.65 -31.86 19.30
C GLU A 345 29.71 -30.79 19.88
N ASN A 346 28.65 -30.44 19.14
CA ASN A 346 27.68 -29.40 19.48
C ASN A 346 26.29 -29.96 19.78
N TYR A 347 26.14 -31.28 19.80
CA TYR A 347 24.83 -31.91 19.93
C TYR A 347 24.23 -31.63 21.32
N GLU A 348 23.22 -30.77 21.34
CA GLU A 348 22.52 -30.45 22.57
C GLU A 348 21.65 -31.64 23.01
N PRO A 349 21.36 -31.81 24.32
CA PRO A 349 20.45 -32.85 24.80
C PRO A 349 19.06 -32.84 24.15
N TYR A 350 18.67 -31.72 23.55
CA TYR A 350 17.43 -31.49 22.80
C TYR A 350 17.70 -31.11 21.34
N GLY A 351 18.83 -31.53 20.77
CA GLY A 351 19.17 -31.26 19.37
C GLY A 351 18.19 -31.93 18.41
N GLU A 352 17.65 -31.16 17.46
CA GLU A 352 16.72 -31.66 16.44
C GLU A 352 17.47 -32.51 15.40
N THR A 353 17.01 -33.75 15.19
CA THR A 353 17.57 -34.66 14.18
C THR A 353 16.43 -35.33 13.41
N TYR A 354 16.28 -35.01 12.13
CA TYR A 354 15.11 -35.43 11.37
C TYR A 354 15.35 -35.48 9.85
N PHE A 355 14.50 -36.23 9.17
CA PHE A 355 14.28 -36.09 7.74
C PHE A 355 13.15 -35.12 7.47
N TYR A 356 13.28 -34.31 6.43
CA TYR A 356 12.19 -33.48 5.94
C TYR A 356 11.86 -33.82 4.49
N PHE A 357 10.57 -33.78 4.17
CA PHE A 357 10.03 -33.87 2.82
C PHE A 357 9.21 -32.62 2.57
N SER A 358 9.57 -31.83 1.56
CA SER A 358 8.87 -30.59 1.23
C SER A 358 8.27 -30.67 -0.17
N MET A 359 7.02 -30.25 -0.27
CA MET A 359 6.24 -30.20 -1.50
C MET A 359 5.60 -28.82 -1.61
N GLU A 360 5.97 -28.06 -2.64
CA GLU A 360 5.46 -26.72 -2.94
C GLU A 360 5.02 -26.67 -4.41
N ASP A 361 4.00 -25.86 -4.73
CA ASP A 361 3.48 -25.63 -6.10
C ASP A 361 4.14 -24.45 -6.85
#